data_AF-A0A3A0F4T0-F1
#
_entry.id   AF-A0A3A0F4T0-F1
#
_cell.length_a   1.000
_cell.length_b   1.000
_cell.length_c   1.000
_cell.angle_alpha   90.00
_cell.angle_beta   90.00
_cell.angle_gamma   90.00
#
_symmetry.space_group_name_H-M   'P 1'
#
loop_
_entity.id
_entity.type
_entity.pdbx_description
1 polymer ?
#
loop_
_entity_poly.entity_id
_entity_poly.type
_entity_poly.pdbx_seq_one_letter_code
_entity_poly.pdbx_strand_id
1 'polypeptide(L)'
;MIRKQLEHRIRTLERGLDQFTGLEWVVNVGKLAEIKSVIFDLPEGADKTFESRISPDDLARLDGEIARSLDHTPAADVRQKAFHAAYGTLRRWLDPNFPGLRPVGRNRAFGKD
;
A
#
# COMPACT_ATOMS: atom_id res chain seq x y z
N MET A 1 -12.60 -8.13 2.81
CA MET A 1 -11.48 -9.11 2.82
C MET A 1 -10.15 -8.46 2.44
N ILE A 2 -10.11 -7.61 1.40
CA ILE A 2 -8.85 -7.00 0.92
C ILE A 2 -8.24 -5.98 1.91
N ARG A 3 -9.04 -5.24 2.71
CA ARG A 3 -8.51 -4.30 3.71
C ARG A 3 -7.51 -4.96 4.67
N LYS A 4 -7.91 -6.09 5.28
CA LYS A 4 -7.04 -6.86 6.21
C LYS A 4 -5.80 -7.40 5.51
N GLN A 5 -5.95 -7.79 4.25
CA GLN A 5 -4.85 -8.28 3.43
C GLN A 5 -3.83 -7.19 3.08
N LEU A 6 -4.29 -5.99 2.71
CA LEU A 6 -3.42 -4.83 2.48
C LEU A 6 -2.75 -4.39 3.78
N GLU A 7 -3.47 -4.36 4.89
CA GLU A 7 -2.90 -4.05 6.20
C GLU A 7 -1.79 -5.04 6.58
N HIS A 8 -2.04 -6.34 6.38
CA HIS A 8 -1.04 -7.37 6.62
C HIS A 8 0.21 -7.16 5.76
N ARG A 9 0.05 -6.85 4.47
CA ARG A 9 1.16 -6.58 3.55
C ARG A 9 1.97 -5.35 3.95
N ILE A 10 1.31 -4.25 4.34
CA ILE A 10 2.00 -3.06 4.85
C ILE A 10 2.79 -3.40 6.11
N ARG A 11 2.18 -4.11 7.08
CA ARG A 11 2.87 -4.53 8.32
C ARG A 11 4.03 -5.47 8.05
N THR A 12 3.95 -6.30 7.02
CA THR A 12 5.06 -7.17 6.63
C THR A 12 6.17 -6.36 5.97
N LEU A 13 5.83 -5.41 5.10
CA LEU A 13 6.79 -4.48 4.49
C LEU A 13 7.48 -3.56 5.53
N GLU A 14 6.79 -3.17 6.61
CA GLU A 14 7.37 -2.41 7.74
C GLU A 14 8.60 -3.10 8.34
N ARG A 15 8.67 -4.44 8.34
CA ARG A 15 9.86 -5.18 8.83
C ARG A 15 11.07 -4.98 7.92
N GLY A 16 10.83 -4.65 6.66
CA GLY A 16 11.88 -4.30 5.71
C GLY A 16 12.54 -2.96 6.01
N LEU A 17 12.05 -2.18 6.99
CA LEU A 17 12.70 -0.93 7.40
C LEU A 17 14.07 -1.14 8.05
N ASP A 18 14.32 -2.32 8.62
CA ASP A 18 15.57 -2.63 9.35
C ASP A 18 16.83 -2.54 8.47
N GLN A 19 16.65 -2.54 7.14
CA GLN A 19 17.75 -2.38 6.18
C GLN A 19 18.15 -0.93 5.89
N PHE A 20 17.37 0.05 6.37
CA PHE A 20 17.63 1.47 6.18
C PHE A 20 18.16 2.09 7.48
N THR A 21 18.96 3.14 7.35
CA THR A 21 19.50 3.87 8.51
C THR A 21 19.43 5.38 8.31
N GLY A 22 19.57 6.14 9.39
CA GLY A 22 19.62 7.60 9.33
C GLY A 22 18.37 8.23 8.70
N LEU A 23 18.57 9.22 7.83
CA LEU A 23 17.49 9.96 7.18
C LEU A 23 16.63 9.07 6.28
N GLU A 24 17.22 8.08 5.60
CA GLU A 24 16.47 7.16 4.74
C GLU A 24 15.46 6.33 5.54
N TRP A 25 15.84 5.89 6.74
CA TRP A 25 14.93 5.19 7.64
C TRP A 25 13.73 6.08 8.00
N VAL A 26 13.99 7.33 8.41
CA VAL A 26 12.94 8.30 8.79
C VAL A 26 11.97 8.54 7.63
N VAL A 27 12.49 8.75 6.42
CA VAL A 27 11.67 8.97 5.21
C VAL A 27 10.79 7.75 4.90
N ASN A 28 11.35 6.53 4.99
CA ASN A 28 10.59 5.32 4.67
C ASN A 28 9.55 4.98 5.74
N VAL A 29 9.81 5.28 7.02
CA VAL A 29 8.78 5.21 8.08
C VAL A 29 7.61 6.15 7.77
N GLY A 30 7.90 7.41 7.42
CA GLY A 30 6.86 8.38 7.07
C GLY A 30 6.02 7.93 5.87
N LYS A 31 6.67 7.39 4.83
CA LYS A 31 6.01 6.81 3.66
C LYS A 31 5.06 5.66 4.00
N LEU A 32 5.47 4.75 4.88
CA LEU A 32 4.62 3.63 5.31
C LEU A 32 3.46 4.11 6.19
N ALA A 33 3.68 5.11 7.05
CA ALA A 33 2.62 5.71 7.85
C ALA A 33 1.52 6.36 6.98
N GLU A 34 1.91 7.07 5.90
CA GLU A 34 0.97 7.66 4.93
C GLU A 34 0.02 6.60 4.35
N ILE A 35 0.56 5.52 3.77
CA ILE A 35 -0.27 4.49 3.14
C ILE A 35 -1.09 3.70 4.16
N LYS A 36 -0.60 3.55 5.40
CA LYS A 36 -1.35 2.91 6.49
C LYS A 36 -2.55 3.75 6.91
N SER A 37 -2.43 5.08 6.93
CA SER A 37 -3.54 5.99 7.19
C SER A 37 -4.67 5.79 6.19
N VAL A 38 -4.33 5.68 4.89
CA VAL A 38 -5.33 5.50 3.83
C VAL A 38 -6.15 4.21 4.02
N ILE A 39 -5.55 3.14 4.52
CA ILE A 39 -6.28 1.89 4.80
C ILE A 39 -7.43 2.09 5.80
N PHE A 40 -7.26 2.97 6.79
CA PHE A 40 -8.33 3.28 7.75
C PHE A 40 -9.49 4.01 7.07
N ASP A 41 -9.17 4.92 6.15
CA ASP A 41 -10.12 5.78 5.45
C ASP A 41 -10.75 5.15 4.19
N LEU A 42 -10.42 3.90 3.87
CA LEU A 42 -10.99 3.21 2.71
C LEU A 42 -12.54 3.18 2.79
N PRO A 43 -13.26 3.57 1.72
CA PRO A 43 -14.72 3.58 1.72
C PRO A 43 -15.29 2.17 1.79
N GLU A 44 -16.52 2.06 2.33
CA GLU A 44 -17.28 0.82 2.22
C GLU A 44 -17.51 0.48 0.75
N GLY A 45 -17.12 -0.73 0.33
CA GLY A 45 -17.16 -1.17 -1.07
C GLY A 45 -15.84 -1.09 -1.83
N ALA A 46 -14.77 -0.50 -1.25
CA ALA A 46 -13.43 -0.54 -1.81
C ALA A 46 -12.97 -1.97 -2.16
N ASP A 47 -13.41 -2.96 -1.37
CA ASP A 47 -13.14 -4.38 -1.58
C ASP A 47 -13.51 -4.85 -3.01
N LYS A 48 -14.68 -4.48 -3.52
CA LYS A 48 -15.14 -4.86 -4.86
C LYS A 48 -14.34 -4.16 -5.97
N THR A 49 -13.97 -2.91 -5.72
CA THR A 49 -13.10 -2.15 -6.62
C THR A 49 -11.75 -2.85 -6.74
N PHE A 50 -11.15 -3.25 -5.61
CA PHE A 50 -9.89 -3.97 -5.62
C PHE A 50 -10.00 -5.34 -6.29
N GLU A 51 -11.03 -6.13 -5.97
CA GLU A 51 -11.26 -7.45 -6.59
C GLU A 51 -11.43 -7.38 -8.11
N SER A 52 -12.01 -6.31 -8.64
CA SER A 52 -12.21 -6.14 -10.08
C SER A 52 -11.02 -5.53 -10.83
N ARG A 53 -10.07 -4.90 -10.11
CA ARG A 53 -8.98 -4.12 -10.71
C ARG A 53 -7.59 -4.67 -10.45
N ILE A 54 -7.42 -5.44 -9.39
CA ILE A 54 -6.15 -6.07 -9.04
C ILE A 54 -6.23 -7.54 -9.42
N SER A 55 -5.38 -7.94 -10.36
CA SER A 55 -5.28 -9.35 -10.74
C SER A 55 -4.58 -10.18 -9.64
N PRO A 56 -4.85 -11.49 -9.55
CA PRO A 56 -4.09 -12.39 -8.70
C PRO A 56 -2.57 -12.34 -8.97
N ASP A 57 -2.16 -12.16 -10.23
CA ASP A 57 -0.76 -12.00 -10.63
C ASP A 57 -0.13 -10.73 -10.04
N ASP A 58 -0.87 -9.62 -10.01
CA ASP A 58 -0.39 -8.38 -9.41
C ASP A 58 -0.21 -8.52 -7.89
N LEU A 59 -1.10 -9.25 -7.21
CA LEU A 59 -0.96 -9.59 -5.78
C LEU A 59 0.26 -10.48 -5.56
N ALA A 60 0.42 -11.54 -6.35
CA ALA A 60 1.56 -12.45 -6.24
C ALA A 60 2.90 -11.71 -6.48
N ARG A 61 2.92 -10.78 -7.43
CA ARG A 61 4.09 -9.93 -7.68
C ARG A 61 4.40 -9.04 -6.47
N LEU A 62 3.40 -8.38 -5.89
CA LEU A 62 3.59 -7.58 -4.68
C LEU A 62 4.15 -8.45 -3.54
N ASP A 63 3.60 -9.64 -3.33
CA ASP A 63 4.06 -10.57 -2.29
C ASP A 63 5.51 -11.01 -2.53
N GLY A 64 5.90 -11.24 -3.79
CA GLY A 64 7.27 -11.53 -4.18
C GLY A 64 8.24 -10.39 -3.88
N GLU A 65 7.86 -9.14 -4.17
CA GLU A 65 8.69 -7.96 -3.84
C GLU A 65 8.82 -7.76 -2.33
N ILE A 66 7.74 -7.97 -1.58
CA ILE A 66 7.78 -7.92 -0.10
C ILE A 66 8.72 -8.99 0.43
N ALA A 67 8.57 -10.25 -0.01
CA ALA A 67 9.44 -11.35 0.43
C ALA A 67 10.91 -11.06 0.09
N ARG A 68 11.20 -10.57 -1.12
CA ARG A 68 12.55 -10.21 -1.55
C ARG A 68 13.15 -9.05 -0.75
N SER A 69 12.32 -8.12 -0.27
CA SER A 69 12.78 -7.02 0.58
C SER A 69 13.21 -7.48 1.98
N LEU A 70 12.71 -8.64 2.43
CA LEU A 70 12.97 -9.24 3.74
C LEU A 70 14.02 -10.35 3.69
N ASP A 71 14.33 -10.89 2.50
CA ASP A 71 15.35 -11.92 2.32
C ASP A 71 16.74 -11.33 2.58
N HIS A 72 17.48 -11.87 3.56
CA HIS A 72 18.82 -11.41 3.92
C HIS A 72 19.94 -11.91 2.99
N THR A 73 19.62 -12.80 2.05
CA THR A 73 20.58 -13.42 1.12
C THR A 73 21.10 -12.47 0.02
N PRO A 74 20.25 -11.75 -0.74
CA PRO A 74 20.71 -10.82 -1.75
C PRO A 74 21.37 -9.58 -1.16
N ALA A 75 22.13 -8.86 -1.97
CA ALA A 75 22.76 -7.59 -1.60
C ALA A 75 21.74 -6.52 -1.16
N ALA A 76 22.18 -5.58 -0.32
CA ALA A 76 21.31 -4.60 0.31
C ALA A 76 20.55 -3.73 -0.71
N ASP A 77 21.22 -3.31 -1.79
CA ASP A 77 20.63 -2.53 -2.88
C ASP A 77 19.46 -3.26 -3.56
N VAL A 78 19.59 -4.58 -3.74
CA VAL A 78 18.54 -5.42 -4.32
C VAL A 78 17.32 -5.48 -3.40
N ARG A 79 17.53 -5.63 -2.09
CA ARG A 79 16.46 -5.66 -1.09
C ARG A 79 15.75 -4.31 -0.97
N GLN A 80 16.51 -3.22 -0.96
CA GLN A 80 15.98 -1.86 -0.93
C GLN A 80 15.18 -1.54 -2.19
N LYS A 81 15.65 -1.99 -3.36
CA LYS A 81 14.91 -1.87 -4.62
C LYS A 81 13.58 -2.63 -4.58
N ALA A 82 13.58 -3.84 -4.03
CA ALA A 82 12.35 -4.62 -3.83
C ALA A 82 11.39 -3.93 -2.85
N PHE A 83 11.91 -3.38 -1.74
CA PHE A 83 11.12 -2.59 -0.79
C PHE A 83 10.44 -1.40 -1.49
N HIS A 84 11.18 -0.63 -2.28
CA HIS A 84 10.63 0.51 -3.01
C HIS A 84 9.63 0.10 -4.09
N ALA A 85 9.82 -1.05 -4.74
CA ALA A 85 8.86 -1.59 -5.71
C ALA A 85 7.54 -2.02 -5.02
N ALA A 86 7.63 -2.70 -3.88
CA ALA A 86 6.47 -3.07 -3.07
C ALA A 86 5.72 -1.83 -2.57
N TYR A 87 6.45 -0.87 -1.99
CA TYR A 87 5.89 0.41 -1.54
C TYR A 87 5.21 1.16 -2.69
N GLY A 88 5.88 1.29 -3.85
CA GLY A 88 5.32 1.98 -5.01
C GLY A 88 4.04 1.34 -5.52
N THR A 89 3.92 0.01 -5.43
CA THR A 89 2.70 -0.71 -5.79
C THR A 89 1.57 -0.43 -4.81
N LEU A 90 1.83 -0.57 -3.50
CA LEU A 90 0.86 -0.25 -2.45
C LEU A 90 0.38 1.20 -2.54
N ARG A 91 1.31 2.15 -2.75
CA ARG A 91 0.99 3.57 -2.89
C ARG A 91 0.09 3.83 -4.09
N ARG A 92 0.32 3.21 -5.24
CA ARG A 92 -0.54 3.35 -6.43
C ARG A 92 -1.94 2.81 -6.18
N TRP A 93 -2.05 1.68 -5.50
CA TRP A 93 -3.33 1.05 -5.18
C TRP A 93 -4.13 1.83 -4.14
N LEU A 94 -3.44 2.47 -3.20
CA LEU A 94 -4.02 3.31 -2.17
C LEU A 94 -4.02 4.80 -2.56
N ASP A 95 -3.81 5.12 -3.84
CA ASP A 95 -3.93 6.50 -4.29
C ASP A 95 -5.42 6.93 -4.20
N PRO A 96 -5.73 8.12 -3.67
CA PRO A 96 -7.12 8.61 -3.62
C PRO A 96 -7.79 8.71 -5.01
N ASN A 97 -6.99 8.81 -6.08
CA ASN A 97 -7.46 8.80 -7.46
C ASN A 97 -7.52 7.40 -8.06
N PHE A 98 -7.18 6.35 -7.31
CA PHE A 98 -7.36 4.98 -7.77
C PHE A 98 -8.84 4.78 -8.13
N PRO A 99 -9.15 4.28 -9.34
CA PRO A 99 -10.52 4.17 -9.81
C PRO A 99 -11.36 3.39 -8.80
N GLY A 100 -12.43 4.01 -8.28
CA GLY A 100 -13.35 3.39 -7.31
C GLY A 100 -12.93 3.47 -5.84
N LEU A 101 -11.85 4.19 -5.50
CA LEU A 101 -11.52 4.59 -4.11
C LEU A 101 -11.93 6.02 -3.76
N ARG A 102 -12.47 6.78 -4.72
CA ARG A 102 -13.05 8.08 -4.39
C ARG A 102 -14.14 7.87 -3.35
N PRO A 103 -14.19 8.69 -2.28
CA PRO A 103 -15.41 8.78 -1.51
C PRO A 103 -16.52 9.12 -2.50
N VAL A 104 -17.55 8.24 -2.58
CA VAL A 104 -18.84 8.63 -3.15
C VAL A 104 -19.18 9.90 -2.39
N GLY A 105 -19.13 11.04 -3.09
CA GLY A 105 -19.22 12.33 -2.43
C GLY A 105 -20.37 12.27 -1.45
N ARG A 106 -20.13 12.71 -0.19
CA ARG A 106 -21.25 13.18 0.62
C ARG A 106 -22.05 14.07 -0.31
N ASN A 107 -23.23 13.62 -0.72
CA ASN A 107 -24.22 14.48 -1.30
C ASN A 107 -24.43 15.57 -0.24
N ARG A 108 -23.72 16.70 -0.39
CA ARG A 108 -24.31 17.97 0.01
C ARG A 108 -25.46 18.15 -0.96
N ALA A 109 -26.56 17.50 -0.63
CA ALA A 109 -27.88 18.03 -0.88
C ALA A 109 -27.89 19.43 -0.23
N PHE A 110 -27.37 20.42 -0.95
CA PHE A 110 -27.91 21.75 -0.82
C PHE A 110 -29.25 21.69 -1.54
N GLY A 111 -30.26 21.20 -0.81
CA GLY A 111 -31.60 21.69 -1.00
C GLY A 111 -31.54 23.19 -0.79
N LYS A 112 -31.90 23.93 -1.83
CA LYS A 112 -32.56 25.21 -1.68
C LYS A 112 -33.67 25.22 -2.71
N ASP A 113 -34.85 24.94 -2.19
CA ASP A 113 -36.09 25.61 -2.56
C ASP A 113 -35.88 27.13 -2.75
#